data_AF-A0A9P7DK87-F1
#
_entry.id   AF-A0A9P7DK87-F1
#
_cell.length_a   1.000
_cell.length_b   1.000
_cell.length_c   1.000
_cell.angle_alpha   90.00
_cell.angle_beta   90.00
_cell.angle_gamma   90.00
#
_symmetry.space_group_name_H-M   'P 1'
#
loop_
_entity.id
_entity.type
_entity.pdbx_description
1 polymer ?
#
loop_
_entity_poly.entity_id
_entity_poly.type
_entity_poly.pdbx_seq_one_letter_code
_entity_poly.pdbx_strand_id
1 'polypeptide(L)' 'LPQVLVHHGLFPTAPSQPQMAVSIDLLAFYCALFECSCNAINALASTLKSHYSWRGFHMTDTEVRFNSILKLLLKSF' A
#
# COMPACT_ATOMS: atom_id res chain seq x y z
N LEU A 1 -26.19 -5.54 -12.20
CA LEU A 1 -25.94 -5.23 -10.77
C LEU A 1 -24.57 -4.56 -10.53
N PRO A 2 -23.43 -5.14 -10.96
CA PRO A 2 -22.11 -4.60 -10.62
C PRO A 2 -21.84 -3.21 -11.21
N GLN A 3 -22.28 -2.99 -12.45
CA GLN A 3 -22.10 -1.72 -13.16
C GLN A 3 -22.87 -0.55 -12.50
N VAL A 4 -24.02 -0.84 -11.87
CA VAL A 4 -24.82 0.17 -11.16
C VAL A 4 -24.09 0.62 -9.89
N LEU A 5 -23.49 -0.31 -9.15
CA LEU A 5 -22.68 0.01 -7.97
C LEU A 5 -21.49 0.90 -8.33
N VAL A 6 -20.74 0.54 -9.38
CA VAL A 6 -19.59 1.32 -9.85
C VAL A 6 -20.02 2.71 -10.30
N HIS A 7 -21.16 2.83 -10.98
CA HIS A 7 -21.73 4.13 -11.36
C HIS A 7 -22.05 5.01 -10.14
N HIS A 8 -22.37 4.41 -8.99
CA HIS A 8 -22.61 5.11 -7.73
C HIS A 8 -21.34 5.25 -6.85
N GLY A 9 -20.15 4.97 -7.40
CA GLY A 9 -18.90 5.10 -6.65
C GLY A 9 -18.64 3.94 -5.67
N LEU A 10 -19.28 2.79 -5.88
CA LEU A 10 -19.11 1.60 -5.06
C LEU A 10 -18.43 0.48 -5.86
N PHE A 11 -17.39 -0.11 -5.27
CA PHE A 11 -16.70 -1.27 -5.81
C PHE A 11 -17.27 -2.56 -5.20
N PRO A 12 -17.81 -3.49 -6.00
CA PRO A 12 -18.29 -4.76 -5.49
C PRO A 12 -17.12 -5.58 -4.93
N THR A 13 -17.28 -6.14 -3.74
CA THR A 13 -16.27 -7.04 -3.15
C THR A 13 -16.26 -8.41 -3.81
N ALA A 14 -15.30 -9.25 -3.42
CA ALA A 14 -15.09 -10.59 -3.97
C ALA A 14 -16.41 -11.41 -4.09
N PRO A 15 -16.50 -12.36 -5.04
CA PRO A 15 -17.72 -13.17 -5.24
C PRO A 15 -18.19 -13.95 -4.00
N SER A 16 -17.31 -14.14 -3.01
CA SER A 16 -17.62 -14.72 -1.70
C SER A 16 -18.47 -13.81 -0.80
N GLN A 17 -18.51 -12.50 -1.08
CA GLN A 17 -19.30 -11.49 -0.36
C GLN A 17 -20.13 -10.65 -1.35
N PRO A 18 -21.16 -11.25 -2.00
CA PRO A 18 -21.89 -10.62 -3.10
C PRO A 18 -22.82 -9.45 -2.69
N GLN A 19 -22.99 -9.21 -1.39
CA GLN A 19 -23.83 -8.12 -0.84
C GLN A 19 -23.01 -6.98 -0.22
N MET A 20 -21.68 -7.06 -0.32
CA MET A 20 -20.80 -6.02 0.19
C MET A 20 -20.22 -5.21 -0.98
N ALA A 21 -20.13 -3.90 -0.76
CA ALA A 21 -19.50 -2.99 -1.70
C ALA A 21 -18.77 -1.91 -0.91
N VAL A 22 -17.61 -1.51 -1.39
CA VAL A 22 -16.73 -0.53 -0.73
C VAL A 22 -16.74 0.76 -1.53
N SER A 23 -16.79 1.92 -0.88
CA SER A 23 -16.68 3.20 -1.57
C SER A 23 -15.33 3.32 -2.29
N ILE A 24 -15.37 3.71 -3.56
CA ILE A 24 -14.20 3.97 -4.39
C ILE A 24 -13.41 5.15 -3.81
N ASP A 25 -14.09 6.18 -3.30
CA ASP A 25 -13.43 7.33 -2.67
C ASP A 25 -12.69 6.93 -1.40
N LEU A 26 -13.29 6.02 -0.59
CA LEU A 26 -12.62 5.46 0.58
C LEU A 26 -11.37 4.68 0.20
N LEU A 27 -11.44 3.88 -0.87
CA LEU A 27 -10.30 3.13 -1.38
C LEU A 27 -9.19 4.06 -1.89
N ALA A 28 -9.55 5.11 -2.64
CA ALA A 28 -8.61 6.11 -3.12
C ALA A 28 -7.92 6.86 -1.96
N PHE A 29 -8.68 7.23 -0.93
CA PHE A 29 -8.15 7.85 0.29
C PHE A 29 -7.17 6.92 1.01
N TYR A 30 -7.51 5.64 1.17
CA TYR A 30 -6.63 4.66 1.78
C TYR A 30 -5.34 4.46 0.97
N CYS A 31 -5.44 4.37 -0.36
CA CYS A 31 -4.28 4.28 -1.25
C CYS A 31 -3.34 5.48 -1.08
N ALA A 32 -3.89 6.70 -1.02
CA ALA A 32 -3.11 7.91 -0.81
C ALA A 32 -2.40 7.93 0.55
N LEU A 33 -3.08 7.49 1.63
CA LEU A 33 -2.48 7.35 2.95
C LEU A 33 -1.36 6.29 2.95
N PHE A 34 -1.60 5.16 2.31
CA PHE A 34 -0.62 4.09 2.21
C PHE A 34 0.63 4.56 1.46
N GLU A 35 0.46 5.20 0.31
CA GLU A 35 1.56 5.76 -0.47
C GLU A 35 2.35 6.81 0.33
N CYS A 36 1.64 7.72 1.01
CA CYS A 36 2.26 8.71 1.89
C CYS A 36 3.08 8.04 3.02
N SER A 37 2.54 7.00 3.65
CA SER A 37 3.25 6.25 4.70
C SER A 37 4.49 5.54 4.16
N CYS A 38 4.41 4.94 2.97
CA CYS A 38 5.55 4.31 2.30
C CYS A 38 6.63 5.34 1.99
N ASN A 39 6.24 6.52 1.48
CA ASN A 39 7.18 7.61 1.19
C ASN A 39 7.89 8.09 2.46
N ALA A 40 7.16 8.24 3.59
CA ALA A 40 7.76 8.60 4.86
C ALA A 40 8.75 7.53 5.38
N ILE A 41 8.37 6.25 5.32
CA ILE A 41 9.24 5.13 5.70
C ILE A 41 10.47 5.07 4.80
N ASN A 42 10.32 5.24 3.50
CA ASN A 42 11.42 5.26 2.54
C ASN A 42 12.36 6.45 2.77
N ALA A 43 11.83 7.64 3.07
CA ALA A 43 12.62 8.81 3.42
C ALA A 43 13.39 8.61 4.72
N LEU A 44 12.77 8.00 5.74
CA LEU A 44 13.44 7.65 6.99
C LEU A 44 14.55 6.62 6.75
N ALA A 45 14.27 5.54 6.02
CA ALA A 45 15.26 4.52 5.67
C ALA A 45 16.44 5.11 4.89
N SER A 46 16.17 6.01 3.93
CA SER A 46 17.20 6.74 3.19
C SER A 46 18.04 7.64 4.10
N THR A 47 17.39 8.39 4.99
CA THR A 47 18.07 9.26 5.97
C THR A 47 18.97 8.46 6.90
N LEU A 48 18.48 7.34 7.43
CA LEU A 48 19.26 6.44 8.27
C LEU A 48 20.43 5.85 7.49
N LYS A 49 20.21 5.39 6.26
CA LYS A 49 21.27 4.88 5.38
C LYS A 49 22.37 5.91 5.18
N SER A 50 22.02 7.15 4.84
CA SER A 50 23.00 8.25 4.71
C SER A 50 23.71 8.57 6.03
N HIS A 51 22.97 8.60 7.14
CA HIS A 51 23.53 8.88 8.46
C HIS A 51 24.55 7.83 8.90
N TYR A 52 24.22 6.54 8.75
CA TYR A 52 25.11 5.43 9.11
C TYR A 52 26.29 5.31 8.14
N SER A 53 26.07 5.55 6.84
CA SER A 53 27.16 5.60 5.85
C SER A 53 28.16 6.69 6.15
N TRP A 54 27.70 7.89 6.57
CA TRP A 54 28.59 8.98 6.98
C TRP A 54 29.45 8.61 8.20
N ARG A 55 28.96 7.71 9.05
CA ARG A 55 29.68 7.21 10.23
C ARG A 55 30.54 5.97 9.94
N GLY A 56 30.70 5.59 8.68
CA GLY A 56 31.54 4.47 8.25
C GLY A 56 30.89 3.08 8.38
N PHE A 57 29.59 3.01 8.68
CA PHE A 57 28.86 1.75 8.73
C PHE A 57 28.29 1.41 7.36
N HIS A 58 28.59 0.21 6.87
CA HIS A 58 28.00 -0.33 5.64
C HIS A 58 26.74 -1.16 5.95
N MET A 59 25.65 -0.87 5.25
CA MET A 59 24.46 -1.72 5.28
C MET A 59 24.78 -3.08 4.62
N THR A 60 24.54 -4.18 5.35
CA THR A 60 24.77 -5.56 4.91
C THR A 60 23.57 -6.21 4.24
N ASP A 61 22.38 -5.61 4.32
CA ASP A 61 21.14 -6.14 3.75
C ASP A 61 20.65 -5.28 2.60
N THR A 62 20.49 -5.90 1.43
CA THR A 62 20.04 -5.28 0.18
C THR A 62 18.60 -5.66 -0.22
N GLU A 63 17.90 -6.50 0.54
CA GLU A 63 16.60 -7.06 0.14
C GLU A 63 15.49 -6.76 1.17
N VAL A 64 15.12 -5.49 1.32
CA VAL A 64 13.81 -5.15 1.88
C VAL A 64 12.78 -5.34 0.77
N ARG A 65 12.28 -6.57 0.63
CA ARG A 65 11.29 -6.94 -0.38
C ARG A 65 9.92 -6.35 -0.04
N PHE A 66 9.73 -5.06 -0.29
CA PHE A 66 8.43 -4.36 -0.27
C PHE A 66 7.36 -5.09 -1.11
N ASN A 67 7.81 -5.85 -2.10
CA ASN A 67 6.99 -6.74 -2.92
C ASN A 67 6.16 -7.76 -2.12
N SER A 68 6.53 -8.11 -0.88
CA SER A 68 5.77 -9.04 -0.04
C SER A 68 4.55 -8.40 0.63
N ILE A 69 4.65 -7.13 1.07
CA ILE A 69 3.55 -6.41 1.74
C ILE A 69 2.49 -6.00 0.72
N LEU A 70 2.90 -5.48 -0.43
CA LEU A 70 1.98 -5.17 -1.54
C LEU A 70 1.29 -6.44 -2.08
N LYS A 71 1.98 -7.59 -2.10
CA LYS A 71 1.37 -8.90 -2.45
C LYS A 71 0.38 -9.41 -1.42
N LEU A 72 0.57 -9.12 -0.13
CA LEU A 72 -0.40 -9.48 0.92
C LEU A 72 -1.65 -8.60 0.84
N LEU A 73 -1.48 -7.30 0.58
CA LEU A 73 -2.59 -6.36 0.37
C LEU A 73 -3.39 -6.70 -0.90
N LEU A 74 -2.73 -6.95 -2.04
CA LEU A 74 -3.39 -7.34 -3.28
C LEU A 74 -4.01 -8.75 -3.27
N LYS A 75 -3.64 -9.61 -2.31
CA LYS A 75 -4.29 -10.92 -2.10
C LYS A 75 -5.53 -10.85 -1.20
N SER A 76 -5.76 -9.73 -0.52
CA SER A 76 -6.94 -9.52 0.35
C SER A 76 -8.11 -8.86 -0.36
N PHE A 77 -7.93 -8.41 -1.61
CA PHE A 77 -9.00 -7.96 -2.51
C PHE A 77 -9.21 -9.00 -3.61
#